data_AF-A0AA95MMP5-F1
#
_entry.id   AF-A0AA95MMP5-F1
#
_cell.length_a   1.000
_cell.length_b   1.000
_cell.length_c   1.000
_cell.angle_alpha   90.00
_cell.angle_beta   90.00
_cell.angle_gamma   90.00
#
_symmetry.space_group_name_H-M   'P 1'
#
loop_
_entity.id
_entity.type
_entity.pdbx_description
1 polymer ?
#
loop_
_entity_poly.entity_id
_entity_poly.type
_entity_poly.pdbx_seq_one_letter_code
_entity_poly.pdbx_strand_id
1 'polypeptide(L)'
;MKQERIRKLVKEIMDKRYLLEPTDKLIMELQSLVTFPDVGDLFYTDRGNEYISDRIIDYENRKKDNLSKKELIDMVTKIQDVSGEEYEIDNLLLIVENAAKNPDISDYIYYSDEDLTAEQIIEKALASE
;
A
#
# COMPACT_ATOMS: atom_id res chain seq x y z
N MET A 1 -16.51 -4.24 -13.41
CA MET A 1 -15.61 -4.63 -14.51
C MET A 1 -14.13 -4.62 -14.08
N LYS A 2 -13.51 -3.47 -13.73
CA LYS A 2 -12.07 -3.43 -13.34
C LYS A 2 -11.76 -4.27 -12.08
N GLN A 3 -12.51 -4.10 -10.98
CA GLN A 3 -12.29 -4.86 -9.74
C GLN A 3 -12.46 -6.38 -9.92
N GLU A 4 -13.47 -6.79 -10.69
CA GLU A 4 -13.69 -8.21 -11.01
C GLU A 4 -12.53 -8.79 -11.84
N ARG A 5 -11.98 -8.00 -12.78
CA ARG A 5 -10.79 -8.40 -13.55
C ARG A 5 -9.56 -8.54 -12.65
N ILE A 6 -9.36 -7.62 -11.70
CA ILE A 6 -8.29 -7.70 -10.69
C ILE A 6 -8.41 -9.01 -9.91
N ARG A 7 -9.57 -9.28 -9.30
CA ARG A 7 -9.79 -10.51 -8.52
C ARG A 7 -9.54 -11.78 -9.34
N LYS A 8 -9.99 -11.80 -10.59
CA LYS A 8 -9.76 -12.94 -11.50
C LYS A 8 -8.26 -13.15 -11.77
N LEU A 9 -7.53 -12.09 -12.10
CA LEU A 9 -6.09 -12.17 -12.39
C LEU A 9 -5.29 -12.57 -11.15
N VAL A 10 -5.58 -11.97 -9.99
CA VAL A 10 -4.92 -12.32 -8.71
C VAL A 10 -5.13 -13.80 -8.39
N LYS A 11 -6.36 -14.30 -8.52
CA LYS A 11 -6.65 -15.72 -8.31
C LYS A 11 -5.87 -16.61 -9.28
N GLU A 12 -5.86 -16.28 -10.57
CA GLU A 12 -5.16 -17.06 -11.60
C GLU A 12 -3.64 -17.08 -11.38
N ILE A 13 -3.05 -15.96 -10.97
CA ILE A 13 -1.63 -15.86 -10.62
C ILE A 13 -1.32 -16.77 -9.42
N MET A 14 -2.13 -16.71 -8.37
CA MET A 14 -1.93 -17.54 -7.17
C MET A 14 -2.05 -19.05 -7.49
N ASP A 15 -3.08 -19.44 -8.24
CA ASP A 15 -3.30 -20.84 -8.65
C ASP A 15 -2.10 -21.35 -9.47
N LYS A 16 -1.59 -20.55 -10.42
CA LYS A 16 -0.42 -20.91 -11.23
C LYS A 16 0.87 -20.98 -10.43
N ARG A 17 1.10 -20.03 -9.51
CA ARG A 17 2.28 -20.07 -8.63
C ARG A 17 2.29 -21.31 -7.76
N TYR A 18 1.14 -21.72 -7.23
CA TYR A 18 1.01 -22.96 -6.46
C TYR A 18 1.42 -24.20 -7.30
N LEU A 19 1.13 -24.17 -8.59
CA LEU A 19 1.50 -25.22 -9.56
C LEU A 19 2.92 -25.04 -10.15
N LEU A 20 3.70 -24.06 -9.68
CA LEU A 20 5.01 -23.68 -10.22
C LEU A 20 4.97 -23.34 -11.72
N GLU A 21 3.84 -22.84 -12.20
CA GLU A 21 3.65 -22.38 -13.57
C GLU A 21 4.09 -20.92 -13.75
N PRO A 22 4.52 -20.51 -14.96
CA PRO A 22 4.90 -19.13 -15.23
C PRO A 22 3.73 -18.14 -15.07
N THR A 23 3.98 -17.02 -14.39
CA THR A 23 2.99 -15.97 -14.12
C THR A 23 3.36 -14.59 -14.66
N ASP A 24 4.54 -14.41 -15.25
CA ASP A 24 5.05 -13.10 -15.66
C ASP A 24 4.07 -12.33 -16.54
N LYS A 25 3.46 -12.99 -17.54
CA LYS A 25 2.47 -12.36 -18.43
C LYS A 25 1.22 -11.89 -17.70
N LEU A 26 0.77 -12.64 -16.69
CA LEU A 26 -0.41 -12.28 -15.90
C LEU A 26 -0.11 -11.14 -14.93
N ILE A 27 1.09 -11.14 -14.33
CA ILE A 27 1.57 -10.04 -13.48
C ILE A 27 1.69 -8.77 -14.32
N MET A 28 2.29 -8.84 -15.52
CA MET A 28 2.35 -7.70 -16.45
C MET A 28 0.95 -7.19 -16.85
N GLU A 29 0.01 -8.11 -17.11
CA GLU A 29 -1.38 -7.71 -17.40
C GLU A 29 -1.99 -6.99 -16.21
N LEU A 30 -1.88 -7.55 -14.99
CA LEU A 30 -2.40 -6.93 -13.78
C LEU A 30 -1.77 -5.55 -13.54
N GLN A 31 -0.45 -5.44 -13.67
CA GLN A 31 0.29 -4.19 -13.53
C GLN A 31 -0.20 -3.12 -14.51
N SER A 32 -0.52 -3.48 -15.75
CA SER A 32 -1.03 -2.54 -16.76
C SER A 32 -2.45 -2.01 -16.47
N LEU A 33 -3.21 -2.69 -15.59
CA LEU A 33 -4.58 -2.32 -15.27
C LEU A 33 -4.67 -1.34 -14.09
N VAL A 34 -3.62 -1.21 -13.28
CA VAL A 34 -3.65 -0.51 -12.00
C VAL A 34 -2.51 0.50 -11.87
N THR A 35 -2.65 1.40 -10.90
CA THR A 35 -1.61 2.37 -10.52
C THR A 35 -0.78 1.90 -9.32
N PHE A 36 -1.08 0.72 -8.76
CA PHE A 36 -0.28 0.09 -7.71
C PHE A 36 1.18 -0.05 -8.17
N PRO A 37 2.20 0.40 -7.39
CA PRO A 37 3.57 0.56 -7.90
C PRO A 37 4.20 -0.74 -8.42
N ASP A 38 4.20 -1.79 -7.59
CA ASP A 38 4.69 -3.13 -7.96
C ASP A 38 3.69 -4.18 -7.46
N VAL A 39 2.85 -4.69 -8.37
CA VAL A 39 1.91 -5.77 -8.02
C VAL A 39 2.59 -7.13 -7.93
N GLY A 40 3.78 -7.29 -8.52
CA GLY A 40 4.54 -8.55 -8.49
C GLY A 40 4.98 -8.89 -7.07
N ASP A 41 5.44 -7.87 -6.33
CA ASP A 41 5.88 -7.99 -4.94
C ASP A 41 4.81 -8.56 -4.00
N LEU A 42 3.54 -8.24 -4.26
CA LEU A 42 2.42 -8.72 -3.45
C LEU A 42 2.30 -10.25 -3.42
N PHE A 43 2.77 -10.92 -4.47
CA PHE A 43 2.69 -12.38 -4.58
C PHE A 43 3.84 -13.11 -3.86
N TYR A 44 4.88 -12.42 -3.39
CA TYR A 44 5.97 -13.03 -2.61
C TYR A 44 5.71 -13.03 -1.09
N THR A 45 4.46 -12.81 -0.69
CA THR A 45 3.98 -12.86 0.69
C THR A 45 3.21 -14.15 0.96
N ASP A 46 2.91 -14.45 2.22
CA ASP A 46 2.04 -15.56 2.65
C ASP A 46 0.54 -15.20 2.59
N ARG A 47 0.19 -14.08 1.93
CA ARG A 47 -1.17 -13.56 1.87
C ARG A 47 -2.02 -14.28 0.83
N GLY A 48 -3.31 -14.41 1.16
CA GLY A 48 -4.32 -14.98 0.26
C GLY A 48 -4.71 -14.06 -0.89
N ASN A 49 -5.44 -14.62 -1.87
CA ASN A 49 -5.93 -13.89 -3.04
C ASN A 49 -6.91 -12.75 -2.68
N GLU A 50 -7.72 -12.90 -1.64
CA GLU A 50 -8.64 -11.86 -1.14
C GLU A 50 -7.84 -10.65 -0.65
N TYR A 51 -6.87 -10.87 0.25
CA TYR A 51 -5.99 -9.81 0.75
C TYR A 51 -5.29 -9.06 -0.39
N ILE A 52 -4.65 -9.77 -1.32
CA ILE A 52 -3.94 -9.14 -2.44
C ILE A 52 -4.91 -8.34 -3.32
N SER A 53 -6.09 -8.89 -3.60
CA SER A 53 -7.10 -8.21 -4.41
C SER A 53 -7.61 -6.95 -3.74
N ASP A 54 -7.98 -7.04 -2.47
CA ASP A 54 -8.56 -5.94 -1.72
C ASP A 54 -7.52 -4.86 -1.45
N ARG A 55 -6.25 -5.23 -1.19
CA ARG A 55 -5.12 -4.28 -1.13
C ARG A 55 -4.98 -3.47 -2.42
N ILE A 56 -4.97 -4.12 -3.58
CA ILE A 56 -4.87 -3.43 -4.87
C ILE A 56 -6.10 -2.52 -5.07
N ILE A 57 -7.31 -3.05 -4.84
CA ILE A 57 -8.56 -2.31 -5.06
C ILE A 57 -8.65 -1.08 -4.16
N ASP A 58 -8.33 -1.24 -2.87
CA ASP A 58 -8.30 -0.16 -1.91
C ASP A 58 -7.30 0.92 -2.32
N TYR A 59 -6.07 0.54 -2.66
CA TYR A 59 -5.06 1.48 -3.15
C TYR A 59 -5.61 2.26 -4.36
N GLU A 60 -6.20 1.59 -5.36
CA GLU A 60 -6.78 2.25 -6.55
C GLU A 60 -7.89 3.27 -6.23
N ASN A 61 -8.59 3.11 -5.11
CA ASN A 61 -9.68 4.02 -4.71
C ASN A 61 -9.19 5.21 -3.87
N ARG A 62 -7.92 5.23 -3.45
CA ARG A 62 -7.36 6.30 -2.61
C ARG A 62 -6.80 7.45 -3.45
N LYS A 63 -6.86 8.65 -2.88
CA LYS A 63 -6.10 9.82 -3.36
C LYS A 63 -4.63 9.63 -2.97
N LYS A 64 -3.72 9.94 -3.91
CA LYS A 64 -2.27 9.68 -3.78
C LYS A 64 -1.44 10.89 -4.16
N ASP A 65 -1.96 11.69 -5.10
CA ASP A 65 -1.32 12.90 -5.60
C ASP A 65 -1.93 14.16 -4.96
N ASN A 66 -1.12 15.22 -4.86
CA ASN A 66 -1.54 16.53 -4.36
C ASN A 66 -2.21 16.44 -2.97
N LEU A 67 -1.64 15.61 -2.09
CA LEU A 67 -2.08 15.48 -0.71
C LEU A 67 -1.66 16.72 0.08
N SER A 68 -2.61 17.27 0.84
CA SER A 68 -2.34 18.33 1.80
C SER A 68 -1.67 17.76 3.06
N LYS A 69 -0.97 18.62 3.81
CA LYS A 69 -0.40 18.25 5.12
C LYS A 69 -1.47 17.62 6.03
N LYS A 70 -2.69 18.18 6.04
CA LYS A 70 -3.81 17.65 6.82
C LYS A 70 -4.18 16.22 6.41
N GLU A 71 -4.27 15.94 5.11
CA GLU A 71 -4.57 14.58 4.63
C GLU A 71 -3.48 13.59 5.04
N LEU A 72 -2.20 13.97 4.97
CA LEU A 72 -1.09 13.13 5.42
C LEU A 72 -1.17 12.86 6.93
N ILE A 73 -1.48 13.88 7.74
CA ILE A 73 -1.66 13.73 9.19
C ILE A 73 -2.83 12.79 9.50
N ASP A 74 -3.96 12.96 8.81
CA ASP A 74 -5.13 12.09 8.99
C ASP A 74 -4.81 10.63 8.61
N MET A 75 -3.96 10.39 7.60
CA MET A 75 -3.47 9.05 7.24
C MET A 75 -2.58 8.46 8.33
N VAL A 76 -1.57 9.21 8.81
CA VAL A 76 -0.67 8.73 9.88
C VAL A 76 -1.43 8.46 11.17
N THR A 77 -2.42 9.29 11.50
CA THR A 77 -3.27 9.08 12.67
C THR A 77 -3.96 7.72 12.61
N LYS A 78 -4.53 7.35 11.44
CA LYS A 78 -5.16 6.04 11.25
C LYS A 78 -4.17 4.87 11.37
N ILE A 79 -2.93 5.07 10.93
CA ILE A 79 -1.87 4.06 11.08
C ILE A 79 -1.55 3.86 12.56
N GLN A 80 -1.33 4.94 13.31
CA GLN A 80 -1.03 4.88 14.76
C GLN A 80 -2.18 4.26 15.56
N ASP A 81 -3.42 4.58 15.20
CA ASP A 81 -4.62 4.05 15.86
C ASP A 81 -4.97 2.61 15.43
N VAL A 82 -4.25 2.04 14.47
CA VAL A 82 -4.56 0.74 13.84
C VAL A 82 -6.01 0.69 13.35
N SER A 83 -6.45 1.77 12.72
CA SER A 83 -7.84 1.98 12.30
C SER A 83 -8.06 1.50 10.86
N GLY A 84 -8.46 0.23 10.72
CA GLY A 84 -8.79 -0.40 9.44
C GLY A 84 -8.31 -1.84 9.36
N GLU A 85 -8.50 -2.44 8.19
CA GLU A 85 -7.89 -3.73 7.86
C GLU A 85 -6.39 -3.55 7.60
N GLU A 86 -5.61 -4.61 7.77
CA GLU A 86 -4.15 -4.56 7.65
C GLU A 86 -3.69 -4.05 6.27
N TYR A 87 -4.35 -4.46 5.19
CA TYR A 87 -4.01 -3.97 3.84
C TYR A 87 -4.31 -2.48 3.66
N GLU A 88 -5.27 -1.92 4.41
CA GLU A 88 -5.59 -0.50 4.35
C GLU A 88 -4.48 0.31 5.04
N ILE A 89 -3.97 -0.19 6.16
CA ILE A 89 -2.85 0.41 6.90
C ILE A 89 -1.58 0.37 6.05
N ASP A 90 -1.27 -0.79 5.44
CA ASP A 90 -0.17 -0.95 4.48
C ASP A 90 -0.24 0.08 3.34
N ASN A 91 -1.44 0.28 2.77
CA ASN A 91 -1.65 1.23 1.69
C ASN A 91 -1.54 2.68 2.16
N LEU A 92 -2.02 3.01 3.35
CA LEU A 92 -1.84 4.33 3.96
C LEU A 92 -0.36 4.65 4.13
N LEU A 93 0.42 3.70 4.66
CA LEU A 93 1.86 3.86 4.84
C LEU A 93 2.57 4.10 3.50
N LEU A 94 2.30 3.25 2.50
CA LEU A 94 2.87 3.39 1.17
C LEU A 94 2.56 4.75 0.53
N ILE A 95 1.33 5.26 0.69
CA ILE A 95 0.94 6.57 0.16
C ILE A 95 1.69 7.70 0.88
N VAL A 96 1.79 7.63 2.21
CA VAL A 96 2.47 8.63 3.03
C VAL A 96 3.97 8.68 2.72
N GLU A 97 4.63 7.53 2.62
CA GLU A 97 6.06 7.43 2.24
C GLU A 97 6.34 8.09 0.89
N ASN A 98 5.52 7.77 -0.12
CA ASN A 98 5.67 8.33 -1.46
C ASN A 98 5.39 9.84 -1.48
N ALA A 99 4.37 10.31 -0.76
CA ALA A 99 3.99 11.72 -0.75
C ALA A 99 4.96 12.60 0.03
N ALA A 100 5.51 12.10 1.14
CA ALA A 100 6.51 12.81 1.94
C ALA A 100 7.92 12.73 1.32
N LYS A 101 8.13 11.87 0.30
CA LYS A 101 9.44 11.50 -0.26
C LYS A 101 10.46 11.12 0.81
N ASN A 102 9.98 10.50 1.89
CA ASN A 102 10.78 10.15 3.04
C ASN A 102 10.57 8.68 3.37
N PRO A 103 11.51 7.78 2.97
CA PRO A 103 11.37 6.35 3.24
C PRO A 103 11.47 6.01 4.74
N ASP A 104 12.05 6.90 5.55
CA ASP A 104 12.26 6.70 6.98
C ASP A 104 11.04 7.14 7.82
N ILE A 105 9.94 7.58 7.20
CA ILE A 105 8.73 7.97 7.93
C ILE A 105 8.14 6.81 8.72
N SER A 106 8.31 5.56 8.24
CA SER A 106 7.90 4.36 8.96
C SER A 106 8.64 4.20 10.29
N ASP A 107 9.93 4.58 10.36
CA ASP A 107 10.70 4.57 11.60
C ASP A 107 10.15 5.57 12.62
N TYR A 108 9.68 6.74 12.17
CA TYR A 108 9.04 7.71 13.06
C TYR A 108 7.70 7.22 13.62
N ILE A 109 7.01 6.33 12.89
CA ILE A 109 5.72 5.76 13.29
C ILE A 109 5.91 4.59 14.26
N TYR A 110 6.83 3.68 13.96
CA TYR A 110 6.92 2.38 14.67
C TYR A 110 8.11 2.25 15.63
N TYR A 111 9.18 3.02 15.43
CA TYR A 111 10.47 2.81 16.11
C TYR A 111 11.04 4.09 16.75
N SER A 112 10.22 5.13 16.90
CA SER A 112 10.62 6.35 17.60
C SER A 112 10.81 6.08 19.10
N ASP A 113 11.90 6.61 19.66
CA ASP A 113 12.14 6.60 21.12
C ASP A 113 11.15 7.54 21.87
N GLU A 114 10.50 8.45 21.14
CA GLU A 114 9.50 9.38 21.65
C GLU A 114 8.11 9.08 21.07
N ASP A 115 7.06 9.25 21.88
CA ASP A 115 5.66 9.19 21.44
C ASP A 115 5.30 10.41 20.57
N LEU A 116 5.67 10.35 19.29
CA LEU A 116 5.38 11.41 18.33
C LEU A 116 3.91 11.36 17.90
N THR A 117 3.28 12.54 17.88
CA THR A 117 1.97 12.71 17.25
C THR A 117 2.08 12.63 15.72
N ALA A 118 1.00 12.25 15.05
CA ALA A 118 0.92 12.26 13.58
C ALA A 118 1.34 13.60 12.95
N GLU A 119 1.05 14.74 13.60
CA GLU A 119 1.52 16.04 13.13
C GLU A 119 3.03 16.19 13.20
N GLN A 120 3.65 15.82 14.33
CA GLN A 120 5.11 15.86 14.48
C GLN A 120 5.83 14.92 13.50
N ILE A 121 5.27 13.74 13.26
CA ILE A 121 5.79 12.77 12.28
C ILE A 121 5.81 13.40 10.88
N ILE A 122 4.68 13.98 10.44
CA ILE A 122 4.57 14.61 9.12
C ILE A 122 5.48 15.85 9.01
N GLU A 123 5.56 16.67 10.05
CA GLU A 123 6.47 17.82 10.06
C GLU A 123 7.93 17.40 9.92
N LYS A 124 8.35 16.37 10.67
CA LYS A 124 9.72 15.84 10.61
C LYS A 124 10.02 15.25 9.23
N ALA A 125 9.08 14.48 8.67
CA ALA A 125 9.24 13.86 7.37
C ALA A 125 9.38 14.89 6.24
N LEU A 126 8.55 15.94 6.25
CA LEU A 126 8.56 17.01 5.23
C LEU A 126 9.71 18.01 5.41
N ALA A 127 10.27 18.13 6.61
CA ALA A 127 11.42 19.01 6.87
C ALA A 127 12.76 18.41 6.41
N SER A 128 12.77 17.14 6.02
CA SER A 128 13.98 16.43 5.58
C SER A 128 14.30 16.60 4.08
N GLU A 129 13.60 17.50 3.37
CA GLU A 129 13.85 17.87 1.95
C GLU A 129 14.94 18.94 1.77
#